data_AF-A0A372YVZ6-F1
#
_entry.id   AF-A0A372YVZ6-F1
#
_cell.length_a   1.000
_cell.length_b   1.000
_cell.length_c   1.000
_cell.angle_alpha   90.00
_cell.angle_beta   90.00
_cell.angle_gamma   90.00
#
_symmetry.space_group_name_H-M   'P 1'
#
loop_
_entity.id
_entity.type
_entity.pdbx_description
1 polymer ?
#
loop_
_entity_poly.entity_id
_entity_poly.type
_entity_poly.pdbx_seq_one_letter_code
_entity_poly.pdbx_strand_id
1 'polypeptide(L)'
;MMKKIFLSMSFCVALFASCGGNANHDVVKTDKTVVSQAKSKQENKTRTIHVYFFGDFPSNLGSQMIKELRKVYSSVHFEGRISLPDSAYYVPRNRYLAAKLLNTMMTLQLNNDMVLGMTTKDISLKYKEHENWGVMGLSYLNKRAAVISTYRLRIPSKRTEHLRKLMLHELGHVEGLPHCKAEHCIMHDAEGQNRFSQLDDFCSSCKAVFKSKGWDMN
;
A
#
# COMPACT_ATOMS: atom_id res chain seq x y z
N MET A 1 -22.70 54.34 -15.21
CA MET A 1 -21.63 55.32 -14.90
C MET A 1 -20.29 54.67 -15.25
N MET A 2 -19.70 55.14 -16.35
CA MET A 2 -18.29 55.11 -16.80
C MET A 2 -17.50 53.78 -16.85
N LYS A 3 -17.37 53.30 -18.11
CA LYS A 3 -16.30 52.44 -18.66
C LYS A 3 -14.95 53.19 -18.75
N LYS A 4 -13.84 52.44 -18.69
CA LYS A 4 -12.52 52.69 -19.33
C LYS A 4 -12.04 51.30 -19.79
N ILE A 5 -11.83 50.89 -21.05
CA ILE A 5 -11.25 51.40 -22.31
C ILE A 5 -9.72 51.57 -22.28
N PHE A 6 -9.11 51.05 -23.37
CA PHE A 6 -7.74 51.16 -23.93
C PHE A 6 -6.85 49.93 -23.68
N LEU A 7 -6.13 49.34 -24.64
CA LEU A 7 -6.01 49.53 -26.10
C LEU A 7 -5.16 48.36 -26.65
N SER A 8 -5.48 47.85 -27.84
CA SER A 8 -4.66 46.90 -28.62
C SER A 8 -3.64 47.62 -29.50
N MET A 9 -2.41 47.09 -29.64
CA MET A 9 -1.51 47.21 -30.81
C MET A 9 -0.19 46.48 -30.48
N SER A 10 0.57 45.83 -31.37
CA SER A 10 0.48 45.62 -32.80
C SER A 10 1.40 44.46 -33.19
N PHE A 11 1.03 43.82 -34.28
CA PHE A 11 1.83 43.05 -35.25
C PHE A 11 3.36 43.30 -35.27
N CYS A 12 4.14 42.22 -35.40
CA CYS A 12 5.31 42.25 -36.27
C CYS A 12 5.59 40.85 -36.83
N VAL A 13 5.08 40.62 -38.03
CA VAL A 13 5.49 39.55 -38.95
C VAL A 13 6.87 39.94 -39.48
N ALA A 14 7.83 39.03 -39.40
CA ALA A 14 9.04 39.07 -40.22
C ALA A 14 9.11 37.77 -41.03
N LEU A 15 8.64 37.87 -42.26
CA LEU A 15 8.95 36.97 -43.36
C LEU A 15 10.39 37.26 -43.80
N PHE A 16 11.22 36.23 -43.88
CA PHE A 16 12.35 36.21 -44.80
C PHE A 16 12.19 35.03 -45.77
N ALA A 17 11.94 35.37 -47.04
CA ALA A 17 12.29 34.55 -48.19
C ALA A 17 13.83 34.39 -48.22
N SER A 18 14.42 33.33 -48.77
CA SER A 18 14.51 33.15 -50.22
C SER A 18 15.36 31.92 -50.60
N CYS A 19 14.98 31.28 -51.72
CA CYS A 19 15.74 30.45 -52.69
C CYS A 19 16.49 29.21 -52.18
N GLY A 20 16.40 28.02 -52.75
CA GLY A 20 16.09 27.61 -54.12
C GLY A 20 17.16 26.58 -54.54
N GLY A 21 16.78 25.44 -55.13
CA GLY A 21 17.75 24.51 -55.70
C GLY A 21 17.36 23.04 -55.61
N ASN A 22 17.52 22.34 -56.73
CA ASN A 22 16.83 21.13 -57.13
C ASN A 22 17.79 19.90 -57.15
N ALA A 23 17.18 18.72 -57.22
CA ALA A 23 17.64 17.49 -57.89
C ALA A 23 18.70 16.56 -57.25
N ASN A 24 18.21 15.32 -57.06
CA ASN A 24 18.76 14.02 -57.49
C ASN A 24 19.99 13.38 -56.81
N HIS A 25 19.71 12.15 -56.35
CA HIS A 25 20.49 10.90 -56.47
C HIS A 25 21.97 10.90 -56.04
N ASP A 26 22.31 10.14 -54.99
CA ASP A 26 22.99 8.85 -55.17
C ASP A 26 23.27 8.10 -53.85
N VAL A 27 23.43 6.79 -54.04
CA VAL A 27 23.59 5.70 -53.06
C VAL A 27 24.89 5.80 -52.26
N VAL A 28 24.82 5.67 -50.92
CA VAL A 28 25.89 5.08 -50.10
C VAL A 28 25.29 4.27 -48.93
N LYS A 29 25.56 2.97 -48.90
CA LYS A 29 25.43 2.07 -47.73
C LYS A 29 26.57 2.34 -46.75
N THR A 30 26.25 2.47 -45.46
CA THR A 30 27.06 2.18 -44.24
C THR A 30 26.34 2.85 -43.06
N ASP A 31 26.28 2.39 -41.82
CA ASP A 31 26.80 1.23 -41.10
C ASP A 31 25.92 1.09 -39.83
N LYS A 32 25.93 -0.08 -39.21
CA LYS A 32 25.22 -0.39 -37.97
C LYS A 32 25.65 0.55 -36.85
N THR A 33 24.69 1.10 -36.11
CA THR A 33 24.94 1.42 -34.69
C THR A 33 23.71 1.08 -33.88
N VAL A 34 23.71 -0.16 -33.37
CA VAL A 34 22.83 -0.60 -32.30
C VAL A 34 23.26 0.14 -31.05
N VAL A 35 22.53 1.19 -30.67
CA VAL A 35 22.70 1.83 -29.36
C VAL A 35 22.02 0.92 -28.34
N SER A 36 22.81 0.05 -27.72
CA SER A 36 22.42 -0.71 -26.54
C SER A 36 22.30 0.25 -25.36
N GLN A 37 21.06 0.64 -25.04
CA GLN A 37 20.76 1.25 -23.74
C GLN A 37 20.91 0.18 -22.66
N ALA A 38 22.09 0.15 -22.04
CA ALA A 38 22.33 -0.59 -20.81
C ALA A 38 21.43 0.00 -19.70
N LYS A 39 20.29 -0.66 -19.44
CA LYS A 39 19.53 -0.45 -18.20
C LYS A 39 20.43 -0.90 -17.04
N SER A 40 20.86 0.04 -16.21
CA SER A 40 21.55 -0.28 -14.97
C SER A 40 20.66 -1.16 -14.11
N LYS A 41 21.10 -2.39 -13.85
CA LYS A 41 20.45 -3.37 -13.00
C LYS A 41 20.56 -2.88 -11.56
N GLN A 42 19.56 -2.15 -11.09
CA GLN A 42 19.45 -1.78 -9.68
C GLN A 42 19.34 -3.09 -8.88
N GLU A 43 20.36 -3.40 -8.07
CA GLU A 43 20.30 -4.52 -7.14
C GLU A 43 19.05 -4.36 -6.28
N ASN A 44 18.10 -5.29 -6.47
CA ASN A 44 16.79 -5.21 -5.87
C ASN A 44 16.91 -5.62 -4.40
N LYS A 45 17.39 -4.71 -3.55
CA LYS A 45 17.47 -4.91 -2.11
C LYS A 45 16.07 -5.25 -1.60
N THR A 46 15.94 -6.40 -0.96
CA THR A 46 14.68 -6.82 -0.32
C THR A 46 14.25 -5.75 0.69
N ARG A 47 13.00 -5.30 0.58
CA ARG A 47 12.39 -4.37 1.53
C ARG A 47 12.33 -5.02 2.92
N THR A 48 12.26 -4.20 3.95
CA THR A 48 12.03 -4.64 5.33
C THR A 48 10.59 -4.37 5.73
N ILE A 49 9.99 -5.24 6.56
CA ILE A 49 8.74 -4.95 7.27
C ILE A 49 9.07 -4.51 8.69
N HIS A 50 8.80 -3.26 9.02
CA HIS A 50 8.94 -2.69 10.35
C HIS A 50 7.62 -2.80 11.12
N VAL A 51 7.64 -3.49 12.26
CA VAL A 51 6.44 -3.77 13.06
C VAL A 51 6.44 -2.91 14.31
N TYR A 52 5.30 -2.24 14.54
CA TYR A 52 5.05 -1.41 15.72
C TYR A 52 3.80 -1.88 16.46
N PHE A 53 3.82 -1.75 17.77
CA PHE A 53 2.69 -2.01 18.63
C PHE A 53 2.08 -0.70 19.11
N PHE A 54 0.80 -0.49 18.84
CA PHE A 54 0.04 0.63 19.38
C PHE A 54 -0.37 0.36 20.82
N GLY A 55 0.00 1.26 21.74
CA GLY A 55 -0.36 1.21 23.15
C GLY A 55 0.09 -0.07 23.85
N ASP A 56 -0.86 -0.73 24.50
CA ASP A 56 -0.69 -1.91 25.35
C ASP A 56 -0.83 -3.24 24.58
N PHE A 57 -0.57 -3.26 23.26
CA PHE A 57 -0.67 -4.50 22.48
C PHE A 57 0.13 -5.65 23.13
N PRO A 58 -0.44 -6.86 23.31
CA PRO A 58 0.22 -7.93 24.06
C PRO A 58 1.52 -8.41 23.40
N SER A 59 2.65 -8.32 24.11
CA SER A 59 3.96 -8.70 23.56
C SER A 59 4.03 -10.15 23.11
N ASN A 60 3.38 -11.07 23.84
CA ASN A 60 3.35 -12.50 23.50
C ASN A 60 2.66 -12.75 22.15
N LEU A 61 1.49 -12.15 21.93
CA LEU A 61 0.75 -12.25 20.68
C LEU A 61 1.51 -11.58 19.54
N GLY A 62 2.10 -10.40 19.80
CA GLY A 62 2.91 -9.68 18.83
C GLY A 62 4.15 -10.47 18.38
N SER A 63 4.91 -11.02 19.32
CA SER A 63 6.06 -11.90 19.03
C SER A 63 5.63 -13.14 18.24
N GLN A 64 4.47 -13.71 18.54
CA GLN A 64 3.90 -14.81 17.77
C GLN A 64 3.61 -14.39 16.32
N MET A 65 2.97 -13.24 16.09
CA MET A 65 2.68 -12.75 14.73
C MET A 65 3.94 -12.41 13.94
N ILE A 66 4.94 -11.81 14.57
CA ILE A 66 6.25 -11.55 13.93
C ILE A 66 6.91 -12.87 13.53
N LYS A 67 6.84 -13.91 14.38
CA LYS A 67 7.35 -15.25 14.05
C LYS A 67 6.60 -15.85 12.87
N GLU A 68 5.27 -15.76 12.83
CA GLU A 68 4.46 -16.24 11.70
C GLU A 68 4.79 -15.48 10.40
N LEU A 69 4.97 -14.16 10.47
CA LEU A 69 5.33 -13.34 9.31
C LEU A 69 6.72 -13.70 8.77
N ARG A 70 7.68 -13.97 9.65
CA ARG A 70 9.03 -14.40 9.27
C ARG A 70 9.09 -15.73 8.53
N LYS A 71 8.05 -16.57 8.62
CA LYS A 71 7.97 -17.81 7.85
C LYS A 71 7.74 -17.56 6.36
N VAL A 72 7.18 -16.41 5.98
CA VAL A 72 6.82 -16.07 4.59
C VAL A 72 7.53 -14.82 4.08
N TYR A 73 8.22 -14.07 4.95
CA TYR A 73 9.02 -12.91 4.58
C TYR A 73 10.25 -12.77 5.50
N SER A 74 11.46 -12.85 4.95
CA SER A 74 12.68 -12.97 5.76
C SER A 74 13.06 -11.70 6.52
N SER A 75 12.84 -10.51 5.94
CA SER A 75 13.23 -9.22 6.54
C SER A 75 12.08 -8.59 7.32
N VAL A 76 11.96 -8.95 8.61
CA VAL A 76 10.93 -8.42 9.52
C VAL A 76 11.57 -7.99 10.83
N HIS A 77 11.38 -6.73 11.20
CA HIS A 77 11.97 -6.10 12.39
C HIS A 77 10.88 -5.56 13.30
N PHE A 78 11.04 -5.77 14.61
CA PHE A 78 10.18 -5.15 15.61
C PHE A 78 10.85 -3.86 16.08
N GLU A 79 10.18 -2.73 15.90
CA GLU A 79 10.72 -1.41 16.19
C GLU A 79 10.32 -0.89 17.57
N GLY A 80 9.24 -1.41 18.14
CA GLY A 80 8.80 -1.04 19.49
C GLY A 80 7.34 -0.65 19.59
N ARG A 81 7.03 0.15 20.61
CA ARG A 81 5.69 0.61 20.95
C ARG A 81 5.53 2.09 20.61
N ILE A 82 4.35 2.44 20.12
CA ILE A 82 3.96 3.82 19.82
C ILE A 82 2.60 4.12 20.46
N SER A 83 2.36 5.38 20.82
CA SER A 83 1.06 5.80 21.35
C SER A 83 -0.01 5.79 20.25
N LEU A 84 -1.26 5.58 20.65
CA LEU A 84 -2.36 5.93 19.76
C LEU A 84 -2.51 7.46 19.80
N PRO A 85 -2.52 8.15 18.65
CA PRO A 85 -2.67 9.60 18.64
C PRO A 85 -4.06 10.00 19.13
N ASP A 86 -4.14 10.97 20.04
CA ASP A 86 -5.41 11.49 20.58
C ASP A 86 -6.34 12.00 19.47
N SER A 87 -5.76 12.57 18.42
CA SER A 87 -6.51 13.04 17.24
C SER A 87 -7.23 11.90 16.50
N ALA A 88 -6.82 10.63 16.67
CA ALA A 88 -7.51 9.47 16.12
C ALA A 88 -8.67 8.99 16.98
N TYR A 89 -8.78 9.41 18.23
CA TYR A 89 -9.83 8.95 19.11
C TYR A 89 -11.19 9.53 18.73
N TYR A 90 -12.16 8.64 18.55
CA TYR A 90 -13.55 8.96 18.24
C TYR A 90 -14.40 8.71 19.49
N VAL A 91 -14.62 9.78 20.25
CA VAL A 91 -15.31 9.79 21.54
C VAL A 91 -16.67 9.07 21.50
N PRO A 92 -17.57 9.34 20.52
CA PRO A 92 -18.94 8.81 20.58
C PRO A 92 -19.05 7.28 20.57
N ARG A 93 -17.99 6.56 20.14
CA ARG A 93 -18.00 5.09 20.07
C ARG A 93 -16.77 4.43 20.70
N ASN A 94 -16.00 5.19 21.50
CA ASN A 94 -14.80 4.72 22.21
C ASN A 94 -13.88 3.87 21.31
N ARG A 95 -13.49 4.44 20.17
CA ARG A 95 -12.67 3.74 19.16
C ARG A 95 -11.78 4.71 18.39
N TYR A 96 -10.91 4.19 17.54
CA TYR A 96 -9.96 5.01 16.80
C TYR A 96 -10.28 5.05 15.30
N LEU A 97 -9.94 6.16 14.65
CA LEU A 97 -10.00 6.29 13.19
C LEU A 97 -8.80 5.56 12.57
N ALA A 98 -9.07 4.44 11.89
CA ALA A 98 -8.08 3.59 11.24
C ALA A 98 -7.21 4.39 10.26
N ALA A 99 -7.80 5.33 9.52
CA ALA A 99 -7.06 6.19 8.60
C ALA A 99 -6.02 7.06 9.31
N LYS A 100 -6.30 7.57 10.52
CA LYS A 100 -5.33 8.36 11.28
C LYS A 100 -4.22 7.48 11.85
N LEU A 101 -4.54 6.27 12.32
CA LEU A 101 -3.52 5.30 12.74
C LEU A 101 -2.62 4.90 11.56
N LEU A 102 -3.22 4.64 10.40
CA LEU A 102 -2.48 4.32 9.18
C LEU A 102 -1.58 5.48 8.74
N ASN A 103 -2.06 6.72 8.79
CA ASN A 103 -1.25 7.90 8.51
C ASN A 103 -0.06 8.00 9.48
N THR A 104 -0.25 7.73 10.77
CA THR A 104 0.88 7.63 11.72
C THR A 104 1.88 6.58 11.27
N MET A 105 1.44 5.38 10.88
CA MET A 105 2.34 4.35 10.35
C MET A 105 3.09 4.85 9.12
N MET A 106 2.42 5.50 8.16
CA MET A 106 3.05 6.02 6.95
C MET A 106 4.18 7.02 7.23
N THR A 107 4.13 7.77 8.33
CA THR A 107 5.25 8.66 8.73
C THR A 107 6.50 7.92 9.20
N LEU A 108 6.37 6.66 9.58
CA LEU A 108 7.46 5.80 10.06
C LEU A 108 8.14 5.01 8.94
N GLN A 109 7.67 5.16 7.69
CA GLN A 109 8.27 4.48 6.54
C GLN A 109 9.68 4.97 6.27
N LEU A 110 10.62 4.04 6.19
CA LEU A 110 12.00 4.32 5.80
C LEU A 110 12.23 3.87 4.37
N ASN A 111 12.86 4.70 3.54
CA ASN A 111 13.21 4.36 2.16
C ASN A 111 12.01 3.73 1.40
N ASN A 112 12.19 2.52 0.89
CA ASN A 112 11.16 1.72 0.21
C ASN A 112 10.52 0.65 1.11
N ASP A 113 10.78 0.66 2.42
CA ASP A 113 10.34 -0.37 3.37
C ASP A 113 8.84 -0.26 3.68
N MET A 114 8.32 -1.30 4.34
CA MET A 114 6.93 -1.45 4.72
C MET A 114 6.76 -1.30 6.23
N VAL A 115 5.59 -0.86 6.66
CA VAL A 115 5.28 -0.67 8.09
C VAL A 115 3.96 -1.36 8.45
N LEU A 116 3.93 -2.01 9.61
CA LEU A 116 2.76 -2.71 10.15
C LEU A 116 2.52 -2.28 11.59
N GLY A 117 1.35 -1.68 11.86
CA GLY A 117 0.89 -1.34 13.19
C GLY A 117 -0.09 -2.38 13.73
N MET A 118 0.06 -2.81 14.98
CA MET A 118 -0.89 -3.72 15.64
C MET A 118 -1.52 -3.06 16.87
N THR A 119 -2.85 -3.14 17.01
CA THR A 119 -3.58 -2.58 18.15
C THR A 119 -4.62 -3.53 18.73
N THR A 120 -5.01 -3.29 19.98
CA THR A 120 -6.14 -3.95 20.66
C THR A 120 -7.40 -3.08 20.64
N LYS A 121 -7.29 -1.82 20.23
CA LYS A 121 -8.41 -0.88 20.23
C LYS A 121 -9.32 -1.12 19.03
N ASP A 122 -10.61 -0.86 19.20
CA ASP A 122 -11.54 -0.86 18.06
C ASP A 122 -11.12 0.23 17.07
N ILE A 123 -11.20 -0.07 15.78
CA ILE A 123 -10.83 0.86 14.71
C ILE A 123 -11.96 1.01 13.71
N SER A 124 -12.00 2.15 13.07
CA SER A 124 -13.11 2.54 12.19
C SER A 124 -12.68 3.44 11.06
N LEU A 125 -13.46 3.45 9.99
CA LEU A 125 -13.30 4.35 8.87
C LEU A 125 -14.67 4.82 8.38
N LYS A 126 -14.67 5.85 7.54
CA LYS A 126 -15.86 6.23 6.78
C LYS A 126 -16.07 5.23 5.65
N TYR A 127 -17.20 4.53 5.65
CA TYR A 127 -17.55 3.54 4.62
C TYR A 127 -18.94 3.84 4.09
N LYS A 128 -19.03 4.23 2.81
CA LYS A 128 -20.29 4.65 2.17
C LYS A 128 -21.02 5.71 3.02
N GLU A 129 -22.28 5.48 3.39
CA GLU A 129 -23.10 6.33 4.25
C GLU A 129 -22.74 6.27 5.75
N HIS A 130 -21.87 5.34 6.16
CA HIS A 130 -21.48 5.18 7.55
C HIS A 130 -20.22 5.97 7.88
N GLU A 131 -20.37 7.05 8.65
CA GLU A 131 -19.25 7.92 9.08
C GLU A 131 -18.23 7.22 10.00
N ASN A 132 -18.62 6.13 10.65
CA ASN A 132 -17.76 5.43 11.61
C ASN A 132 -18.00 3.91 11.59
N TRP A 133 -17.82 3.32 10.41
CA TRP A 133 -17.91 1.88 10.19
C TRP A 133 -16.71 1.18 10.82
N GLY A 134 -16.97 0.14 11.61
CA GLY A 134 -15.92 -0.57 12.32
C GLY A 134 -15.24 -1.62 11.47
N VAL A 135 -13.91 -1.68 11.51
CA VAL A 135 -13.09 -2.57 10.68
C VAL A 135 -12.06 -3.32 11.52
N MET A 136 -11.51 -4.40 10.96
CA MET A 136 -10.47 -5.20 11.60
C MET A 136 -9.07 -4.70 11.24
N GLY A 137 -8.88 -4.18 10.03
CA GLY A 137 -7.63 -3.62 9.56
C GLY A 137 -7.88 -2.52 8.54
N LEU A 138 -6.79 -1.87 8.14
CA LEU A 138 -6.78 -0.94 7.03
C LEU A 138 -5.38 -0.89 6.41
N SER A 139 -5.35 -0.95 5.09
CA SER A 139 -4.22 -0.67 4.25
C SER A 139 -4.71 0.07 3.01
N TYR A 140 -3.92 1.02 2.51
CA TYR A 140 -4.17 1.62 1.21
C TYR A 140 -3.32 0.89 0.16
N LEU A 141 -3.95 0.57 -0.97
CA LEU A 141 -3.31 -0.17 -2.05
C LEU A 141 -1.97 0.47 -2.45
N ASN A 142 -0.89 -0.32 -2.39
CA ASN A 142 0.48 0.12 -2.72
C ASN A 142 1.02 1.31 -1.90
N LYS A 143 0.50 1.56 -0.69
CA LYS A 143 1.00 2.63 0.19
C LYS A 143 1.99 2.17 1.25
N ARG A 144 2.45 0.91 1.22
CA ARG A 144 3.49 0.35 2.10
C ARG A 144 3.21 0.42 3.61
N ALA A 145 1.96 0.62 4.00
CA ALA A 145 1.56 0.69 5.40
C ALA A 145 0.28 -0.09 5.63
N ALA A 146 0.19 -0.76 6.78
CA ALA A 146 -1.00 -1.43 7.25
C ALA A 146 -1.19 -1.20 8.76
N VAL A 147 -2.44 -1.22 9.20
CA VAL A 147 -2.80 -1.31 10.62
C VAL A 147 -3.81 -2.44 10.82
N ILE A 148 -3.63 -3.26 11.84
CA ILE A 148 -4.55 -4.34 12.21
C ILE A 148 -4.96 -4.24 13.67
N SER A 149 -6.19 -4.67 13.96
CA SER A 149 -6.78 -4.69 15.29
C SER A 149 -7.29 -6.08 15.65
N THR A 150 -7.00 -6.49 16.89
CA THR A 150 -7.54 -7.72 17.47
C THR A 150 -8.96 -7.53 18.03
N TYR A 151 -9.45 -6.30 18.16
CA TYR A 151 -10.69 -5.98 18.89
C TYR A 151 -11.91 -6.76 18.38
N ARG A 152 -12.03 -6.91 17.06
CA ARG A 152 -13.16 -7.60 16.40
C ARG A 152 -12.86 -9.08 16.13
N LEU A 153 -11.71 -9.60 16.58
CA LEU A 153 -11.36 -11.03 16.53
C LEU A 153 -11.94 -11.77 17.74
N ARG A 154 -13.26 -11.96 17.70
CA ARG A 154 -14.08 -12.38 18.85
C ARG A 154 -14.01 -13.87 19.20
N ILE A 155 -13.51 -14.73 18.32
CA ILE A 155 -13.41 -16.18 18.57
C ILE A 155 -12.07 -16.47 19.26
N PRO A 156 -12.03 -16.71 20.59
CA PRO A 156 -10.76 -16.75 21.32
C PRO A 156 -9.85 -17.89 20.88
N SER A 157 -10.40 -19.07 20.64
CA SER A 157 -9.67 -20.26 20.19
C SER A 157 -9.02 -20.11 18.82
N LYS A 158 -9.54 -19.21 17.97
CA LYS A 158 -9.03 -18.95 16.62
C LYS A 158 -8.37 -17.59 16.47
N ARG A 159 -8.20 -16.82 17.56
CA ARG A 159 -7.74 -15.43 17.49
C ARG A 159 -6.40 -15.29 16.79
N THR A 160 -5.44 -16.16 17.10
CA THR A 160 -4.11 -16.18 16.47
C THR A 160 -4.21 -16.47 14.97
N GLU A 161 -4.99 -17.47 14.58
CA GLU A 161 -5.19 -17.84 13.17
C GLU A 161 -5.84 -16.70 12.39
N HIS A 162 -6.92 -16.12 12.93
CA HIS A 162 -7.63 -15.01 12.29
C HIS A 162 -6.75 -13.76 12.21
N LEU A 163 -5.93 -13.48 13.24
CA LEU A 163 -4.99 -12.36 13.20
C LEU A 163 -3.92 -12.57 12.15
N ARG A 164 -3.40 -13.80 11.98
CA ARG A 164 -2.46 -14.14 10.91
C ARG A 164 -3.07 -13.89 9.54
N LYS A 165 -4.30 -14.37 9.30
CA LYS A 165 -5.01 -14.16 8.03
C LYS A 165 -5.29 -12.67 7.76
N LEU A 166 -5.72 -11.93 8.78
CA LEU A 166 -5.92 -10.48 8.69
C LEU A 166 -4.61 -9.73 8.38
N MET A 167 -3.53 -10.05 9.08
CA MET A 167 -2.21 -9.47 8.83
C MET A 167 -1.79 -9.67 7.38
N LEU A 168 -1.95 -10.89 6.86
CA LEU A 168 -1.61 -11.21 5.48
C LEU A 168 -2.54 -10.54 4.46
N HIS A 169 -3.84 -10.37 4.77
CA HIS A 169 -4.78 -9.62 3.95
C HIS A 169 -4.33 -8.16 3.77
N GLU A 170 -4.05 -7.46 4.87
CA GLU A 170 -3.61 -6.06 4.80
C GLU A 170 -2.23 -5.90 4.15
N LEU A 171 -1.32 -6.87 4.36
CA LEU A 171 -0.03 -6.91 3.67
C LEU A 171 -0.18 -7.25 2.17
N GLY A 172 -1.24 -7.96 1.79
CA GLY A 172 -1.60 -8.14 0.38
C GLY A 172 -1.95 -6.81 -0.29
N HIS A 173 -2.73 -5.96 0.37
CA HIS A 173 -2.98 -4.59 -0.12
C HIS A 173 -1.71 -3.74 -0.17
N VAL A 174 -0.80 -3.90 0.79
CA VAL A 174 0.53 -3.27 0.76
C VAL A 174 1.31 -3.68 -0.50
N GLU A 175 1.21 -4.94 -0.90
CA GLU A 175 1.84 -5.49 -2.10
C GLU A 175 1.08 -5.24 -3.41
N GLY A 176 -0.06 -4.55 -3.33
CA GLY A 176 -0.84 -4.14 -4.50
C GLY A 176 -1.93 -5.11 -4.93
N LEU A 177 -2.26 -6.11 -4.10
CA LEU A 177 -3.43 -6.96 -4.34
C LEU A 177 -4.71 -6.21 -3.99
N PRO A 178 -5.67 -6.04 -4.93
CA PRO A 178 -7.03 -5.67 -4.58
C PRO A 178 -7.75 -6.87 -3.92
N HIS A 179 -9.00 -6.66 -3.48
CA HIS A 179 -9.83 -7.79 -3.06
C HIS A 179 -9.95 -8.84 -4.17
N CYS A 180 -9.90 -10.11 -3.78
CA CYS A 180 -9.96 -11.25 -4.67
C CYS A 180 -11.39 -11.78 -4.82
N LYS A 181 -11.77 -12.14 -6.04
CA LYS A 181 -13.08 -12.73 -6.33
C LYS A 181 -13.20 -14.19 -5.89
N ALA A 182 -12.09 -14.88 -5.62
CA ALA A 182 -12.11 -16.26 -5.13
C ALA A 182 -12.60 -16.27 -3.67
N GLU A 183 -13.73 -16.93 -3.42
CA GLU A 183 -14.48 -16.86 -2.15
C GLU A 183 -13.67 -17.33 -0.93
N HIS A 184 -12.78 -18.31 -1.12
CA HIS A 184 -11.97 -18.87 -0.04
C HIS A 184 -10.56 -18.27 0.05
N CYS A 185 -10.22 -17.25 -0.76
CA CYS A 185 -8.92 -16.61 -0.71
C CYS A 185 -8.82 -15.65 0.50
N ILE A 186 -7.65 -15.56 1.14
CA ILE A 186 -7.40 -14.57 2.21
C ILE A 186 -7.69 -13.12 1.76
N MET A 187 -7.49 -12.80 0.47
CA MET A 187 -7.81 -11.48 -0.09
C MET A 187 -9.30 -11.28 -0.41
N HIS A 188 -10.19 -12.23 -0.12
CA HIS A 188 -11.62 -12.03 -0.29
C HIS A 188 -12.12 -10.95 0.68
N ASP A 189 -13.00 -10.07 0.22
CA ASP A 189 -13.56 -9.01 1.04
C ASP A 189 -14.48 -9.62 2.11
N ALA A 190 -14.17 -9.37 3.38
CA ALA A 190 -14.99 -9.86 4.48
C ALA A 190 -16.14 -8.90 4.83
N GLU A 191 -16.29 -7.78 4.11
CA GLU A 191 -17.35 -6.77 4.28
C GLU A 191 -17.47 -6.25 5.73
N GLY A 192 -16.34 -6.15 6.43
CA GLY A 192 -16.28 -5.76 7.84
C GLY A 192 -16.70 -6.85 8.84
N GLN A 193 -16.97 -8.07 8.38
CA GLN A 193 -17.30 -9.22 9.21
C GLN A 193 -16.07 -10.11 9.45
N ASN A 194 -16.05 -10.87 10.55
CA ASN A 194 -14.97 -11.83 10.80
C ASN A 194 -15.27 -13.17 10.11
N ARG A 195 -14.93 -13.27 8.81
CA ARG A 195 -15.13 -14.46 7.98
C ARG A 195 -13.89 -15.35 7.84
N PHE A 196 -12.82 -15.08 8.59
CA PHE A 196 -11.53 -15.77 8.43
C PHE A 196 -11.59 -17.30 8.64
N SER A 197 -12.57 -17.81 9.39
CA SER A 197 -12.80 -19.26 9.53
C SER A 197 -13.27 -19.94 8.23
N GLN A 198 -13.81 -19.19 7.28
CA GLN A 198 -14.30 -19.68 5.99
C GLN A 198 -13.23 -19.59 4.90
N LEU A 199 -12.17 -18.81 5.13
CA LEU A 199 -11.09 -18.63 4.16
C LEU A 199 -10.04 -19.73 4.35
N ASP A 200 -9.49 -20.20 3.24
CA ASP A 200 -8.35 -21.11 3.22
C ASP A 200 -7.04 -20.30 3.27
N ASP A 201 -6.21 -20.44 2.25
CA ASP A 201 -4.97 -19.69 2.02
C ASP A 201 -5.14 -18.75 0.81
N PHE A 202 -4.08 -18.04 0.42
CA PHE A 202 -4.07 -17.29 -0.84
C PHE A 202 -4.31 -18.21 -2.05
N CYS A 203 -5.12 -17.76 -3.00
CA CYS A 203 -5.22 -18.43 -4.29
C CYS A 203 -3.91 -18.30 -5.09
N SER A 204 -3.74 -19.14 -6.13
CA SER A 204 -2.52 -19.18 -6.94
C SER A 204 -2.11 -17.83 -7.53
N SER A 205 -3.07 -17.01 -7.97
CA SER A 205 -2.79 -15.67 -8.51
C SER A 205 -2.31 -14.69 -7.46
N CYS A 206 -2.88 -14.71 -6.24
CA CYS A 206 -2.41 -13.88 -5.13
C CYS A 206 -1.01 -14.31 -4.67
N LYS A 207 -0.76 -15.63 -4.58
CA LYS A 207 0.57 -16.18 -4.27
C LYS A 207 1.62 -15.75 -5.30
N ALA A 208 1.27 -15.73 -6.59
CA ALA A 208 2.18 -15.30 -7.65
C ALA A 208 2.63 -13.84 -7.49
N VAL A 209 1.72 -12.94 -7.07
CA VAL A 209 2.08 -11.54 -6.78
C VAL A 209 3.05 -11.47 -5.61
N PHE A 210 2.77 -12.15 -4.49
CA PHE A 210 3.68 -12.21 -3.35
C PHE A 210 5.06 -12.76 -3.73
N LYS A 211 5.13 -13.88 -4.49
CA LYS A 211 6.39 -14.45 -5.00
C LYS A 211 7.17 -13.44 -5.83
N SER A 212 6.51 -12.68 -6.70
CA SER A 212 7.14 -11.63 -7.51
C SER A 212 7.73 -10.47 -6.68
N LYS A 213 7.31 -10.35 -5.41
CA LYS A 213 7.77 -9.34 -4.44
C LYS A 213 8.77 -9.90 -3.42
N GLY A 214 9.23 -11.13 -3.61
CA GLY A 214 10.24 -11.77 -2.78
C GLY A 214 9.69 -12.45 -1.52
N TRP A 215 8.39 -12.75 -1.48
CA TRP A 215 7.80 -13.53 -0.39
C TRP A 215 7.93 -15.03 -0.65
N ASP A 216 8.18 -15.77 0.42
CA ASP A 216 8.25 -17.24 0.42
C ASP A 216 6.85 -17.81 0.63
N MET A 217 6.06 -17.80 -0.44
CA MET A 217 4.74 -18.45 -0.45
C MET A 217 4.91 -19.87 -0.99
N ASN A 218 4.46 -20.89 -0.28
CA ASN A 218 4.38 -22.24 -0.85
C ASN A 218 3.24 -22.31 -1.88
#